data_AF-A0A8W7K7D1-F1
#
_entry.id   AF-A0A8W7K7D1-F1
#
_cell.length_a   1.000
_cell.length_b   1.000
_cell.length_c   1.000
_cell.angle_alpha   90.00
_cell.angle_beta   90.00
_cell.angle_gamma   90.00
#
_symmetry.space_group_name_H-M   'P 1'
#
loop_
_entity.id
_entity.type
_entity.pdbx_description
1 polymer ?
#
loop_
_entity_poly.entity_id
_entity_poly.type
_entity_poly.pdbx_seq_one_letter_code
_entity_poly.pdbx_strand_id
1 'polypeptide(L)'
;MEVVDEDSEVCFEEAYVVPNASDQSWSSMFGMLSTISNRITEMRSKVKAIDSRLKTCEEQQVESTAIVGSEVDELAAQMLTLNRTIGTLQFDTITAPITAVITPARCKEDLDDLEAKAKDKQFVNLVAHMFAREFGYNRHGEGASIFPLVLNCFFDKDFLMDCTWSGIHRETIKYVPQGTIPSTPIFVYSNLRELIHACVSISDETFTQAECVAMLRTSLRSSRMKLKRICTRASNKAKENIPCDDAAVKGLVENQLRRLRTAAQTDS
;
A
#
# COMPACT_ATOMS: atom_id res chain seq x y z
N MET A 1 -90.42 -94.22 -6.20
CA MET A 1 -89.23 -93.63 -5.56
C MET A 1 -88.17 -94.72 -5.61
N GLU A 2 -87.32 -94.83 -6.64
CA GLU A 2 -86.53 -93.76 -7.31
C GLU A 2 -85.80 -92.95 -6.24
N VAL A 3 -84.47 -92.89 -6.12
CA VAL A 3 -83.37 -92.48 -7.03
C VAL A 3 -82.06 -92.90 -6.28
N VAL A 4 -81.04 -93.62 -6.82
CA VAL A 4 -79.86 -93.11 -7.60
C VAL A 4 -79.01 -92.15 -6.70
N ASP A 5 -77.68 -92.21 -6.47
CA ASP A 5 -76.49 -92.65 -7.23
C ASP A 5 -75.21 -92.79 -6.36
N GLU A 6 -74.21 -93.42 -6.98
CA GLU A 6 -72.75 -93.24 -6.94
C GLU A 6 -72.14 -92.08 -6.12
N ASP A 7 -71.06 -92.35 -5.36
CA ASP A 7 -69.72 -91.87 -5.75
C ASP A 7 -68.58 -92.37 -4.83
N SER A 8 -67.50 -92.78 -5.49
CA SER A 8 -66.28 -93.35 -4.95
C SER A 8 -65.27 -92.24 -4.64
N GLU A 9 -65.12 -91.84 -3.37
CA GLU A 9 -64.02 -90.95 -2.96
C GLU A 9 -62.74 -91.75 -2.73
N VAL A 10 -61.93 -91.80 -3.79
CA VAL A 10 -60.51 -92.17 -3.75
C VAL A 10 -59.77 -91.04 -3.01
N CYS A 11 -59.45 -91.24 -1.74
CA CYS A 11 -58.48 -90.40 -1.04
C CYS A 11 -57.08 -90.66 -1.62
N PHE A 12 -56.72 -89.91 -2.65
CA PHE A 12 -55.32 -89.75 -3.03
C PHE A 12 -54.61 -88.98 -1.90
N GLU A 13 -53.70 -89.66 -1.20
CA GLU A 13 -52.61 -89.00 -0.49
C GLU A 13 -51.78 -88.24 -1.53
N GLU A 14 -52.13 -86.97 -1.76
CA GLU A 14 -51.30 -86.06 -2.51
C GLU A 14 -50.09 -85.71 -1.63
N ALA A 15 -49.07 -86.58 -1.71
CA ALA A 15 -47.77 -86.33 -1.11
C ALA A 15 -47.24 -85.02 -1.69
N TYR A 16 -47.31 -83.95 -0.90
CA TYR A 16 -46.58 -82.72 -1.16
C TYR A 16 -45.09 -83.07 -1.22
N VAL A 17 -44.56 -83.25 -2.44
CA VAL A 17 -43.11 -83.29 -2.66
C VAL A 17 -42.61 -81.88 -2.42
N VAL A 18 -42.22 -81.61 -1.18
CA VAL A 18 -41.40 -80.43 -0.85
C VAL A 18 -40.14 -80.54 -1.71
N PRO A 19 -39.84 -79.59 -2.60
CA PRO A 19 -38.61 -79.63 -3.37
C PRO A 19 -37.45 -79.63 -2.37
N ASN A 20 -36.70 -80.74 -2.31
CA ASN A 20 -35.49 -80.83 -1.52
C ASN A 20 -34.51 -79.77 -2.05
N ALA A 21 -34.50 -78.61 -1.41
CA ALA A 21 -33.45 -77.62 -1.59
C ALA A 21 -32.13 -78.35 -1.33
N SER A 22 -31.29 -78.47 -2.36
CA SER A 22 -30.04 -79.24 -2.25
C SER A 22 -29.21 -78.73 -1.09
N ASP A 23 -28.55 -79.62 -0.35
CA ASP A 23 -27.69 -79.28 0.80
C ASP A 23 -26.63 -78.21 0.44
N GLN A 24 -26.24 -78.12 -0.84
CA GLN A 24 -25.37 -77.09 -1.38
C GLN A 24 -25.96 -75.67 -1.33
N SER A 25 -27.27 -75.50 -1.52
CA SER A 25 -27.97 -74.20 -1.43
C SER A 25 -27.98 -73.67 -0.01
N TRP A 26 -28.30 -74.53 0.95
CA TRP A 26 -28.28 -74.19 2.37
C TRP A 26 -26.87 -73.87 2.87
N SER A 27 -25.88 -74.69 2.49
CA SER A 27 -24.47 -74.46 2.83
C SER A 27 -23.96 -73.10 2.34
N SER A 28 -24.35 -72.70 1.12
CA SER A 28 -24.03 -71.39 0.55
C SER A 28 -24.66 -70.23 1.34
N MET A 29 -25.95 -70.34 1.68
CA MET A 29 -26.64 -69.33 2.50
C MET A 29 -26.02 -69.19 3.90
N PHE A 30 -25.68 -70.30 4.56
CA PHE A 30 -25.00 -70.26 5.86
C PHE A 30 -23.61 -69.63 5.76
N GLY A 31 -22.86 -69.90 4.67
CA GLY A 31 -21.59 -69.24 4.38
C GLY A 31 -21.72 -67.72 4.22
N MET A 32 -22.74 -67.26 3.49
CA MET A 32 -23.04 -65.84 3.34
C MET A 32 -23.46 -65.20 4.67
N LEU A 33 -24.32 -65.85 5.46
CA LEU A 33 -24.74 -65.36 6.77
C LEU A 33 -23.58 -65.27 7.76
N SER A 34 -22.67 -66.24 7.75
CA SER A 34 -21.44 -66.21 8.55
C SER A 34 -20.55 -65.03 8.14
N THR A 35 -20.39 -64.80 6.84
CA THR A 35 -19.62 -63.66 6.31
C THR A 35 -20.24 -62.32 6.71
N ILE A 36 -21.57 -62.19 6.65
CA ILE A 36 -22.31 -61.00 7.09
C ILE A 36 -22.14 -60.79 8.60
N SER A 37 -22.29 -61.85 9.40
CA SER A 37 -22.11 -61.80 10.85
C SER A 37 -20.71 -61.31 11.23
N ASN A 38 -19.67 -61.85 10.59
CA ASN A 38 -18.29 -61.42 10.82
C ASN A 38 -18.05 -59.95 10.42
N ARG A 39 -18.67 -59.48 9.33
CA ARG A 39 -18.63 -58.06 8.96
C ARG A 39 -19.35 -57.18 9.98
N ILE A 40 -20.48 -57.63 10.53
CA ILE A 40 -21.22 -56.88 11.56
C ILE A 40 -20.37 -56.76 12.84
N THR A 41 -19.70 -57.82 13.26
CA THR A 41 -18.82 -57.77 14.44
C THR A 41 -17.62 -56.86 14.22
N GLU A 42 -17.03 -56.89 13.03
CA GLU A 42 -15.95 -55.97 12.64
C GLU A 42 -16.42 -54.50 12.59
N MET A 43 -17.58 -54.22 12.00
CA MET A 43 -18.14 -52.87 12.00
C MET A 43 -18.43 -52.38 13.42
N ARG A 44 -18.97 -53.26 14.28
CA ARG A 44 -19.23 -52.93 15.69
C ARG A 44 -17.95 -52.58 16.45
N SER A 45 -16.84 -53.28 16.21
CA SER A 45 -15.56 -52.95 16.85
C SER A 45 -15.00 -51.62 16.34
N LYS A 46 -15.10 -51.34 15.04
CA LYS A 46 -14.72 -50.05 14.44
C LYS A 46 -15.54 -48.89 14.99
N VAL A 47 -16.86 -49.05 15.15
CA VAL A 47 -17.72 -48.02 15.75
C VAL A 47 -17.29 -47.73 17.20
N LYS A 48 -17.01 -48.75 18.01
CA LYS A 48 -16.48 -48.54 19.37
C LYS A 48 -15.14 -47.81 19.38
N ALA A 49 -14.24 -48.12 18.45
CA ALA A 49 -12.97 -47.42 18.34
C ALA A 49 -13.16 -45.94 17.97
N ILE A 50 -14.09 -45.63 17.05
CA ILE A 50 -14.44 -44.25 16.71
C ILE A 50 -15.01 -43.51 17.92
N ASP A 51 -15.92 -44.14 18.65
CA ASP A 51 -16.54 -43.58 19.86
C ASP A 51 -15.48 -43.22 20.92
N SER A 52 -14.51 -44.11 21.16
CA SER A 52 -13.40 -43.83 22.08
C SER A 52 -12.53 -42.65 21.64
N ARG A 53 -12.28 -42.52 20.33
CA ARG A 53 -11.49 -41.41 19.76
C ARG A 53 -12.25 -40.09 19.82
N LEU A 54 -13.57 -40.12 19.61
CA LEU A 54 -14.44 -38.95 19.73
C LEU A 54 -14.37 -38.40 21.14
N LYS A 55 -14.50 -39.27 22.16
CA LYS A 55 -14.42 -38.88 23.56
C LYS A 55 -13.10 -38.20 23.92
N THR A 56 -11.96 -38.76 23.47
CA THR A 56 -10.65 -38.11 23.69
C THR A 56 -10.56 -36.75 23.00
N CYS A 57 -11.15 -36.60 21.81
CA CYS A 57 -11.17 -35.33 21.10
C CYS A 57 -12.01 -34.26 21.84
N GLU A 58 -13.14 -34.66 22.43
CA GLU A 58 -13.98 -33.78 23.25
C GLU A 58 -13.23 -33.31 24.51
N GLU A 59 -12.55 -34.22 25.22
CA GLU A 59 -11.73 -33.89 26.39
C GLU A 59 -10.62 -32.88 26.04
N GLN A 60 -9.90 -33.11 24.94
CA GLN A 60 -8.88 -32.18 24.44
C GLN A 60 -9.45 -30.83 24.00
N GLN A 61 -10.65 -30.81 23.42
CA GLN A 61 -11.31 -29.57 23.01
C GLN A 61 -11.72 -28.74 24.24
N VAL A 62 -12.21 -29.37 25.30
CA VAL A 62 -12.55 -28.68 26.55
C VAL A 62 -11.30 -28.06 27.19
N GLU A 63 -10.18 -28.78 27.23
CA GLU A 63 -8.92 -28.24 27.75
C GLU A 63 -8.40 -27.07 26.91
N SER A 64 -8.36 -27.23 25.58
CA SER A 64 -7.89 -26.18 24.66
C SER A 64 -8.75 -24.91 24.74
N THR A 65 -10.08 -25.07 24.81
CA THR A 65 -10.99 -23.91 24.94
C THR A 65 -10.84 -23.20 26.28
N ALA A 66 -10.55 -23.93 27.37
CA ALA A 66 -10.26 -23.33 28.67
C ALA A 66 -8.95 -22.51 28.65
N ILE A 67 -7.89 -23.03 28.02
CA ILE A 67 -6.60 -22.33 27.88
C ILE A 67 -6.79 -21.03 27.09
N VAL A 68 -7.40 -21.11 25.91
CA VAL A 68 -7.67 -19.92 25.07
C VAL A 68 -8.54 -18.91 25.81
N GLY A 69 -9.56 -19.37 26.55
CA GLY A 69 -10.38 -18.50 27.40
C GLY A 69 -9.55 -17.71 28.41
N SER A 70 -8.63 -18.38 29.11
CA SER A 70 -7.76 -17.72 30.10
C SER A 70 -6.80 -16.70 29.47
N GLU A 71 -6.25 -16.98 28.29
CA GLU A 71 -5.38 -16.04 27.56
C GLU A 71 -6.15 -14.79 27.11
N VAL A 72 -7.40 -14.96 26.67
CA VAL A 72 -8.28 -13.85 26.27
C VAL A 72 -8.61 -12.97 27.48
N ASP A 73 -8.91 -13.57 28.64
CA ASP A 73 -9.18 -12.83 29.87
C ASP A 73 -7.95 -12.05 30.35
N GLU A 74 -6.76 -12.64 30.26
CA GLU A 74 -5.51 -11.96 30.58
C GLU A 74 -5.28 -10.75 29.66
N LEU A 75 -5.45 -10.94 28.35
CA LEU A 75 -5.29 -9.85 27.37
C LEU A 75 -6.32 -8.73 27.60
N ALA A 76 -7.56 -9.08 27.93
CA ALA A 76 -8.59 -8.11 28.29
C ALA A 76 -8.21 -7.31 29.55
N ALA A 77 -7.63 -7.97 30.56
CA ALA A 77 -7.13 -7.30 31.76
C ALA A 77 -5.95 -6.36 31.46
N GLN A 78 -5.04 -6.77 30.58
CA GLN A 78 -3.93 -5.92 30.10
C GLN A 78 -4.46 -4.69 29.35
N MET A 79 -5.42 -4.86 28.43
CA MET A 79 -6.07 -3.74 27.73
C MET A 79 -6.74 -2.75 28.68
N LEU A 80 -7.46 -3.25 29.70
CA LEU A 80 -8.09 -2.39 30.70
C LEU A 80 -7.06 -1.59 31.50
N THR A 81 -5.94 -2.22 31.85
CA THR A 81 -4.84 -1.55 32.55
C THR A 81 -4.23 -0.47 31.67
N LEU A 82 -3.96 -0.77 30.40
CA LEU A 82 -3.43 0.19 29.43
C LEU A 82 -4.38 1.39 29.26
N ASN A 83 -5.68 1.15 29.10
CA ASN A 83 -6.68 2.20 28.98
C ASN A 83 -6.75 3.10 30.22
N ARG A 84 -6.63 2.53 31.43
CA ARG A 84 -6.54 3.33 32.66
C ARG A 84 -5.27 4.18 32.67
N THR A 85 -4.12 3.61 32.31
CA THR A 85 -2.86 4.38 32.26
C THR A 85 -2.95 5.53 31.26
N ILE A 86 -3.55 5.30 30.09
CA ILE A 86 -3.80 6.35 29.10
C ILE A 86 -4.76 7.41 29.66
N GLY A 87 -5.85 7.01 30.33
CA GLY A 87 -6.80 7.95 30.93
C GLY A 87 -6.23 8.78 32.09
N THR A 88 -5.22 8.27 32.80
CA THR A 88 -4.50 9.03 33.83
C THR A 88 -3.45 9.99 33.28
N LEU A 89 -3.04 9.82 32.01
CA LEU A 89 -2.21 10.79 31.32
C LEU A 89 -3.08 11.99 30.95
N GLN A 90 -3.10 12.99 31.83
CA GLN A 90 -3.56 14.32 31.47
C GLN A 90 -2.62 14.88 30.40
N PHE A 91 -2.95 14.64 29.13
CA PHE A 91 -2.35 15.39 28.04
C PHE A 91 -2.96 16.79 28.09
N ASP A 92 -2.25 17.71 28.75
CA ASP A 92 -2.55 19.14 28.64
C ASP A 92 -2.70 19.48 27.16
N THR A 93 -3.94 19.72 26.77
CA THR A 93 -4.38 19.78 25.38
C THR A 93 -4.07 21.17 24.84
N ILE A 94 -2.79 21.49 24.74
CA ILE A 94 -2.25 22.48 23.81
C ILE A 94 -0.97 21.88 23.25
N THR A 95 -1.09 20.77 22.53
CA THR A 95 0.08 20.21 21.86
C THR A 95 0.42 21.12 20.70
N ALA A 96 1.63 21.66 20.73
CA ALA A 96 2.11 22.60 19.74
C ALA A 96 1.93 22.07 18.29
N PRO A 97 1.60 22.93 17.32
CA PRO A 97 1.50 22.53 15.92
C PRO A 97 2.85 22.01 15.42
N ILE A 98 2.86 21.20 14.35
CA ILE A 98 4.10 20.69 13.73
C ILE A 98 5.10 21.83 13.44
N THR A 99 4.58 23.00 13.09
CA THR A 99 5.35 24.23 12.82
C THR A 99 6.12 24.78 14.02
N ALA A 100 5.82 24.35 15.25
CA ALA A 100 6.56 24.70 16.45
C ALA A 100 7.84 23.87 16.63
N VAL A 101 7.91 22.68 16.02
CA VAL A 101 9.06 21.76 16.13
C VAL A 101 9.88 21.75 14.84
N ILE A 102 9.21 21.85 13.69
CA ILE A 102 9.86 21.93 12.38
C ILE A 102 9.62 23.31 11.79
N THR A 103 10.72 24.00 11.51
CA THR A 103 10.71 25.21 10.69
C THR A 103 11.02 24.78 9.25
N PRO A 104 10.18 25.15 8.26
CA PRO A 104 10.44 24.83 6.86
C PRO A 104 11.78 25.41 6.42
N ALA A 105 12.63 24.58 5.81
CA ALA A 105 13.94 25.00 5.35
C ALA A 105 13.82 26.02 4.20
N ARG A 106 14.53 27.14 4.32
CA ARG A 106 14.58 28.25 3.35
C ARG A 106 15.95 28.41 2.72
N CYS A 107 16.99 27.91 3.37
CA CYS A 107 18.35 27.91 2.86
C CYS A 107 19.06 26.58 3.13
N LYS A 108 20.31 26.49 2.67
CA LYS A 108 21.11 25.28 2.84
C LYS A 108 21.43 25.02 4.32
N GLU A 109 21.71 26.07 5.07
CA GLU A 109 22.03 26.01 6.49
C GLU A 109 20.87 25.39 7.28
N ASP A 110 19.62 25.74 6.95
CA ASP A 110 18.43 25.12 7.57
C ASP A 110 18.35 23.61 7.32
N LEU A 111 18.78 23.14 6.14
CA LEU A 111 18.85 21.70 5.85
C LEU A 111 19.98 21.01 6.60
N ASP A 112 21.13 21.65 6.73
CA ASP A 112 22.27 21.13 7.49
C ASP A 112 21.88 20.96 8.98
N ASP A 113 21.14 21.92 9.54
CA ASP A 113 20.58 21.87 10.89
C ASP A 113 19.52 20.77 11.05
N LEU A 114 18.62 20.64 10.07
CA LEU A 114 17.58 19.63 10.10
C LEU A 114 18.15 18.21 9.96
N GLU A 115 19.17 18.03 9.13
CA GLU A 115 19.93 16.80 9.00
C GLU A 115 20.67 16.44 10.29
N ALA A 116 21.23 17.43 10.99
CA ALA A 116 21.84 17.22 12.29
C ALA A 116 20.81 16.76 13.34
N LYS A 117 19.62 17.38 13.37
CA LYS A 117 18.50 16.97 14.24
C LYS A 117 17.95 15.59 13.87
N ALA A 118 17.87 15.27 12.59
CA ALA A 118 17.39 13.98 12.10
C ALA A 118 18.28 12.79 12.48
N LYS A 119 19.49 13.03 13.00
CA LYS A 119 20.34 11.96 13.58
C LYS A 119 19.81 11.47 14.93
N ASP A 120 19.06 12.30 15.65
CA ASP A 120 18.47 11.91 16.93
C ASP A 120 17.18 11.12 16.72
N LYS A 121 17.19 9.86 17.17
CA LYS A 121 16.02 8.97 17.08
C LYS A 121 14.83 9.49 17.88
N GLN A 122 15.06 10.18 19.00
CA GLN A 122 13.96 10.76 19.78
C GLN A 122 13.26 11.87 19.01
N PHE A 123 14.03 12.73 18.35
CA PHE A 123 13.50 13.75 17.45
C PHE A 123 12.72 13.14 16.28
N VAL A 124 13.26 12.10 15.62
CA VAL A 124 12.57 11.41 14.51
C VAL A 124 11.22 10.85 14.95
N ASN A 125 11.20 10.14 16.08
CA ASN A 125 9.96 9.54 16.61
C ASN A 125 8.94 10.62 16.99
N LEU A 126 9.38 11.67 17.69
CA LEU A 126 8.51 12.80 18.07
C LEU A 126 7.85 13.41 16.84
N VAL A 127 8.65 13.73 15.83
CA VAL A 127 8.19 14.33 14.58
C VAL A 127 7.20 13.40 13.87
N ALA A 128 7.56 12.12 13.67
CA ALA A 128 6.68 11.15 13.01
C ALA A 128 5.33 11.04 13.73
N HIS A 129 5.32 10.96 15.08
CA HIS A 129 4.07 10.91 15.84
C HIS A 129 3.20 12.16 15.69
N MET A 130 3.80 13.35 15.57
CA MET A 130 3.03 14.57 15.29
C MET A 130 2.42 14.55 13.88
N PHE A 131 3.15 14.06 12.88
CA PHE A 131 2.61 13.88 11.53
C PHE A 131 1.46 12.86 11.51
N ALA A 132 1.62 11.73 12.19
CA ALA A 132 0.57 10.73 12.31
C ALA A 132 -0.69 11.27 13.00
N ARG A 133 -0.52 12.21 13.94
CA ARG A 133 -1.65 12.88 14.59
C ARG A 133 -2.36 13.86 13.65
N GLU A 134 -1.62 14.66 12.90
CA GLU A 134 -2.18 15.67 11.99
C GLU A 134 -2.86 15.01 10.78
N PHE A 135 -2.24 13.97 10.23
CA PHE A 135 -2.69 13.31 9.02
C PHE A 135 -3.45 12.00 9.28
N GLY A 136 -3.48 11.47 10.50
CA GLY A 136 -4.18 10.25 10.88
C GLY A 136 -3.35 8.96 10.72
N TYR A 137 -3.68 7.94 11.52
CA TYR A 137 -3.07 6.61 11.50
C TYR A 137 -3.79 5.65 10.52
N ASN A 138 -3.12 4.57 10.10
CA ASN A 138 -3.68 3.45 9.33
C ASN A 138 -4.25 3.82 7.93
N ARG A 139 -3.61 4.76 7.23
CA ARG A 139 -3.97 5.21 5.89
C ARG A 139 -3.29 4.37 4.80
N HIS A 140 -3.58 3.08 4.83
CA HIS A 140 -2.96 2.07 3.99
C HIS A 140 -3.09 2.40 2.49
N GLY A 141 -1.95 2.53 1.80
CA GLY A 141 -1.89 2.87 0.37
C GLY A 141 -2.13 4.35 0.03
N GLU A 142 -2.30 5.23 1.03
CA GLU A 142 -2.48 6.67 0.83
C GLU A 142 -1.18 7.48 0.92
N GLY A 143 -0.02 6.82 1.08
CA GLY A 143 1.27 7.47 1.27
C GLY A 143 1.64 8.47 0.16
N ALA A 144 1.26 8.19 -1.09
CA ALA A 144 1.47 9.11 -2.21
C ALA A 144 0.66 10.43 -2.09
N SER A 145 -0.49 10.39 -1.43
CA SER A 145 -1.35 11.56 -1.19
C SER A 145 -0.87 12.36 0.03
N ILE A 146 -0.32 11.68 1.04
CA ILE A 146 0.19 12.28 2.27
C ILE A 146 1.56 12.91 2.05
N PHE A 147 2.41 12.27 1.24
CA PHE A 147 3.79 12.70 1.00
C PHE A 147 3.94 14.19 0.61
N PRO A 148 3.16 14.76 -0.33
CA PRO A 148 3.27 16.18 -0.66
C PRO A 148 2.92 17.11 0.51
N LEU A 149 1.99 16.70 1.39
CA LEU A 149 1.60 17.46 2.57
C LEU A 149 2.76 17.47 3.59
N VAL A 150 3.35 16.29 3.82
CA VAL A 150 4.55 16.14 4.66
C VAL A 150 5.70 16.98 4.13
N LEU A 151 5.95 16.93 2.82
CA LEU A 151 7.05 17.66 2.20
C LEU A 151 6.91 19.18 2.36
N ASN A 152 5.69 19.72 2.27
CA ASN A 152 5.43 21.15 2.46
C ASN A 152 5.68 21.64 3.90
N CYS A 153 5.71 20.74 4.88
CA CYS A 153 6.07 21.09 6.26
C CYS A 153 7.60 21.20 6.45
N PHE A 154 8.38 20.49 5.64
CA PHE A 154 9.85 20.46 5.75
C PHE A 154 10.55 21.52 4.90
N PHE A 155 9.94 21.95 3.80
CA PHE A 155 10.57 22.87 2.86
C PHE A 155 9.69 24.08 2.59
N ASP A 156 10.33 25.25 2.52
CA ASP A 156 9.71 26.40 1.88
C ASP A 156 9.54 26.12 0.37
N LYS A 157 8.44 26.61 -0.20
CA LYS A 157 8.08 26.34 -1.60
C LYS A 157 9.11 26.90 -2.57
N ASP A 158 9.68 28.07 -2.28
CA ASP A 158 10.65 28.71 -3.16
C ASP A 158 12.00 27.99 -3.04
N PHE A 159 12.41 27.64 -1.82
CA PHE A 159 13.65 26.90 -1.60
C PHE A 159 13.63 25.48 -2.20
N LEU A 160 12.49 24.77 -2.10
CA LEU A 160 12.32 23.45 -2.74
C LEU A 160 12.49 23.50 -4.27
N MET A 161 12.26 24.65 -4.88
CA MET A 161 12.41 24.86 -6.33
C MET A 161 13.87 25.04 -6.74
N ASP A 162 14.70 25.56 -5.83
CA ASP A 162 16.14 25.76 -6.03
C ASP A 162 16.95 24.49 -5.71
N CYS A 163 16.35 23.57 -4.95
CA CYS A 163 16.93 22.26 -4.63
C CYS A 163 16.99 21.32 -5.85
N THR A 164 18.01 20.46 -5.86
CA THR A 164 18.17 19.40 -6.87
C THR A 164 18.43 18.04 -6.26
N TRP A 165 18.24 16.99 -7.05
CA TRP A 165 18.62 15.66 -6.60
C TRP A 165 20.14 15.55 -6.40
N SER A 166 20.95 15.82 -7.43
CA SER A 166 22.39 15.55 -7.42
C SER A 166 23.30 16.78 -7.51
N GLY A 167 22.77 18.01 -7.47
CA GLY A 167 23.59 19.23 -7.60
C GLY A 167 24.11 19.53 -9.01
N ILE A 168 24.00 18.57 -9.95
CA ILE A 168 24.51 18.71 -11.31
C ILE A 168 23.45 19.41 -12.18
N HIS A 169 23.74 20.65 -12.60
CA HIS A 169 23.09 21.22 -13.78
C HIS A 169 23.60 20.45 -15.00
N ARG A 170 22.76 19.62 -15.63
CA ARG A 170 23.03 19.21 -17.01
C ARG A 170 23.12 20.48 -17.84
N GLU A 171 24.30 20.76 -18.38
CA GLU A 171 24.72 21.91 -19.21
C GLU A 171 23.91 22.08 -20.52
N THR A 172 22.60 21.84 -20.50
CA THR A 172 21.71 21.93 -21.66
C THR A 172 21.01 23.28 -21.76
N ILE A 173 21.32 24.23 -20.87
CA ILE A 173 20.86 25.61 -20.96
C ILE A 173 22.08 26.47 -21.28
N LYS A 174 22.38 26.63 -22.58
CA LYS A 174 23.47 27.48 -23.12
C LYS A 174 23.31 28.99 -22.84
N TYR A 175 22.32 29.38 -22.03
CA TYR A 175 21.97 30.76 -21.70
C TYR A 175 21.68 30.89 -20.20
N VAL A 176 22.54 30.33 -19.35
CA VAL A 176 22.58 30.77 -17.95
C VAL A 176 23.80 31.68 -17.83
N PRO A 177 23.64 32.98 -17.52
CA PRO A 177 24.76 33.88 -17.31
C PRO A 177 25.69 33.28 -16.25
N GLN A 178 27.00 33.38 -16.47
CA GLN A 178 28.01 32.99 -15.49
C GLN A 178 27.70 33.68 -14.15
N GLY A 179 27.29 32.89 -13.17
CA GLY A 179 26.70 33.37 -11.91
C GLY A 179 25.56 32.50 -11.35
N THR A 180 25.36 31.28 -11.87
CA THR A 180 24.28 30.40 -11.43
C THR A 180 24.40 30.05 -9.95
N ILE A 181 23.38 30.42 -9.18
CA ILE A 181 23.19 30.11 -7.76
C ILE A 181 23.44 28.61 -7.54
N PRO A 182 24.33 28.22 -6.59
CA PRO A 182 24.61 26.81 -6.33
C PRO A 182 23.31 26.10 -5.91
N SER A 183 22.87 25.14 -6.72
CA SER A 183 21.69 24.36 -6.42
C SER A 183 21.97 23.35 -5.32
N THR A 184 21.19 23.37 -4.24
CA THR A 184 21.39 22.51 -3.07
C THR A 184 21.05 21.05 -3.38
N PRO A 185 21.99 20.09 -3.25
CA PRO A 185 21.76 18.68 -3.56
C PRO A 185 21.10 17.93 -2.40
N ILE A 186 19.83 17.55 -2.55
CA ILE A 186 19.07 16.77 -1.56
C ILE A 186 19.62 15.34 -1.36
N PHE A 187 20.34 14.79 -2.35
CA PHE A 187 20.92 13.44 -2.24
C PHE A 187 21.96 13.30 -1.11
N VAL A 188 22.58 14.39 -0.66
CA VAL A 188 23.59 14.34 0.42
C VAL A 188 22.95 14.13 1.79
N TYR A 189 21.69 14.53 1.96
CA TYR A 189 20.96 14.50 3.22
C TYR A 189 20.24 13.15 3.41
N SER A 190 20.93 12.17 3.98
CA SER A 190 20.36 10.82 4.17
C SER A 190 19.38 10.77 5.34
N ASN A 191 19.72 11.40 6.47
CA ASN A 191 18.89 11.36 7.67
C ASN A 191 17.59 12.13 7.46
N LEU A 192 17.62 13.24 6.71
CA LEU A 192 16.43 13.98 6.31
C LEU A 192 15.49 13.12 5.46
N ARG A 193 16.02 12.32 4.52
CA ARG A 193 15.18 11.42 3.70
C ARG A 193 14.54 10.34 4.54
N GLU A 194 15.29 9.78 5.50
CA GLU A 194 14.77 8.80 6.45
C GLU A 194 13.71 9.41 7.37
N LEU A 195 13.89 10.66 7.82
CA LEU A 195 12.90 11.39 8.60
C LEU A 195 11.60 11.58 7.80
N ILE A 196 11.69 12.05 6.55
CA ILE A 196 10.52 12.24 5.68
C ILE A 196 9.80 10.91 5.45
N HIS A 197 10.55 9.82 5.25
CA HIS A 197 9.98 8.48 5.12
C HIS A 197 9.26 8.05 6.39
N ALA A 198 9.88 8.18 7.56
CA ALA A 198 9.29 7.85 8.84
C ALA A 198 7.96 8.62 9.10
N CYS A 199 7.90 9.89 8.69
CA CYS A 199 6.69 10.72 8.81
C CYS A 199 5.53 10.23 7.95
N VAL A 200 5.81 9.64 6.79
CA VAL A 200 4.77 9.07 5.91
C VAL A 200 4.44 7.64 6.36
N SER A 201 5.45 6.83 6.66
CA SER A 201 5.29 5.41 6.98
C SER A 201 4.56 5.14 8.29
N ILE A 202 4.62 6.06 9.25
CA ILE A 202 3.80 5.99 10.46
C ILE A 202 2.29 6.13 10.18
N SER A 203 1.93 6.79 9.06
CA SER A 203 0.55 6.93 8.61
C SER A 203 0.18 5.82 7.62
N ASP A 204 1.11 5.42 6.75
CA ASP A 204 0.96 4.36 5.76
C ASP A 204 2.14 3.37 5.79
N GLU A 205 1.95 2.24 6.45
CA GLU A 205 2.99 1.20 6.59
C GLU A 205 3.44 0.58 5.25
N THR A 206 2.62 0.69 4.19
CA THR A 206 3.01 0.18 2.86
C THR A 206 3.99 1.09 2.14
N PHE A 207 4.14 2.32 2.59
CA PHE A 207 4.98 3.31 1.93
C PHE A 207 6.46 2.97 2.11
N THR A 208 7.10 2.59 1.00
CA THR A 208 8.49 2.13 1.00
C THR A 208 9.48 3.29 0.89
N GLN A 209 10.71 3.05 1.33
CA GLN A 209 11.80 4.02 1.19
C GLN A 209 12.14 4.30 -0.29
N ALA A 210 11.94 3.30 -1.17
CA ALA A 210 12.12 3.46 -2.60
C ALA A 210 11.08 4.43 -3.21
N GLU A 211 9.83 4.33 -2.79
CA GLU A 211 8.76 5.24 -3.17
C GLU A 211 9.00 6.65 -2.65
N CYS A 212 9.45 6.80 -1.39
CA CYS A 212 9.87 8.08 -0.83
C CYS A 212 10.91 8.78 -1.73
N VAL A 213 11.97 8.06 -2.10
CA VAL A 213 13.02 8.58 -2.99
C VAL A 213 12.48 8.92 -4.38
N ALA A 214 11.61 8.09 -4.95
CA ALA A 214 11.00 8.35 -6.26
C ALA A 214 10.10 9.60 -6.23
N MET A 215 9.33 9.79 -5.17
CA MET A 215 8.44 10.93 -4.95
C MET A 215 9.22 12.22 -4.69
N LEU A 216 10.30 12.17 -3.89
CA LEU A 216 11.23 13.29 -3.71
C LEU A 216 11.83 13.74 -5.05
N ARG A 217 12.33 12.79 -5.85
CA ARG A 217 12.88 13.08 -7.20
C ARG A 217 11.84 13.71 -8.11
N THR A 218 10.59 13.23 -8.05
CA THR A 218 9.49 13.75 -8.87
C THR A 218 9.10 15.16 -8.45
N SER A 219 9.05 15.42 -7.14
CA SER A 219 8.74 16.74 -6.57
C SER A 219 9.81 17.78 -6.91
N LEU A 220 11.10 17.40 -6.89
CA LEU A 220 12.22 18.24 -7.33
C LEU A 220 12.31 18.43 -8.85
N ARG A 221 11.67 17.57 -9.65
CA ARG A 221 11.58 17.73 -11.11
C ARG A 221 10.40 18.64 -11.51
N SER A 222 9.26 18.46 -10.87
CA SER A 222 8.03 19.23 -11.14
C SER A 222 8.18 20.70 -10.76
N SER A 223 8.90 20.99 -9.67
CA SER A 223 9.30 22.32 -9.26
C SER A 223 10.08 23.03 -10.39
N ARG A 224 11.11 22.39 -10.94
CA ARG A 224 11.94 22.95 -12.03
C ARG A 224 11.20 23.17 -13.35
N MET A 225 10.17 22.38 -13.65
CA MET A 225 9.37 22.58 -14.88
C MET A 225 8.58 23.89 -14.85
N LYS A 226 8.22 24.42 -13.68
CA LYS A 226 7.59 25.74 -13.55
C LYS A 226 8.57 26.87 -13.89
N LEU A 227 9.84 26.78 -13.45
CA LEU A 227 10.89 27.73 -13.82
C LEU A 227 11.15 27.74 -15.34
N LYS A 228 11.22 26.56 -15.98
CA LYS A 228 11.33 26.47 -17.44
C LYS A 228 10.19 27.18 -18.18
N ARG A 229 8.94 27.07 -17.69
CA ARG A 229 7.79 27.75 -18.31
C ARG A 229 7.81 29.27 -18.12
N ILE A 230 8.38 29.77 -17.02
CA ILE A 230 8.57 31.20 -16.78
C ILE A 230 9.66 31.74 -17.71
N CYS A 231 10.80 31.04 -17.82
CA CYS A 231 11.89 31.43 -18.71
C CYS A 231 11.51 31.33 -20.21
N THR A 232 10.72 30.33 -20.63
CA THR A 232 10.23 30.26 -22.02
C THR A 232 9.19 31.33 -22.33
N ARG A 233 8.33 31.71 -21.38
CA ARG A 233 7.42 32.86 -21.55
C ARG A 233 8.17 34.19 -21.58
N ALA A 234 9.20 34.37 -20.75
CA ALA A 234 10.06 35.55 -20.77
C ALA A 234 10.89 35.62 -22.06
N SER A 235 11.39 34.49 -22.57
CA SER A 235 12.10 34.41 -23.85
C SER A 235 11.18 34.64 -25.05
N ASN A 236 9.93 34.16 -24.99
CA ASN A 236 8.95 34.43 -26.04
C ASN A 236 8.47 35.90 -26.01
N LYS A 237 8.26 36.50 -24.82
CA LYS A 237 8.00 37.95 -24.69
C LYS A 237 9.20 38.82 -25.10
N ALA A 238 10.42 38.36 -24.85
CA ALA A 238 11.63 39.06 -25.31
C ALA A 238 11.83 38.95 -26.83
N LYS A 239 11.35 37.88 -27.47
CA LYS A 239 11.29 37.76 -28.94
C LYS A 239 10.13 38.54 -29.56
N GLU A 240 9.04 38.74 -28.82
CA GLU A 240 7.89 39.54 -29.26
C GLU A 240 8.15 41.06 -29.15
N ASN A 241 9.13 41.48 -28.35
CA ASN A 241 9.54 42.88 -28.15
C ASN A 241 10.88 43.23 -28.83
N ILE A 242 11.23 42.59 -29.95
CA ILE A 242 12.20 43.16 -30.88
C ILE A 242 11.40 43.83 -31.99
N PRO A 243 11.22 45.17 -31.99
CA PRO A 243 10.89 45.86 -33.21
C PRO A 243 12.04 45.60 -34.18
N CYS A 244 11.76 44.85 -35.25
CA CYS A 244 12.64 44.74 -36.39
C CYS A 244 12.66 46.12 -37.09
N ASP A 245 13.46 47.03 -36.56
CA ASP A 245 13.70 48.36 -37.14
C ASP A 245 14.86 48.34 -38.16
N ASP A 246 15.35 47.16 -38.54
CA ASP A 246 16.45 47.02 -39.50
C ASP A 246 16.01 47.43 -40.93
N ALA A 247 14.73 47.26 -41.26
CA ALA A 247 14.18 47.70 -42.54
C ALA A 247 13.98 49.23 -42.62
N ALA A 248 13.59 49.87 -41.52
CA ALA A 248 13.39 51.31 -41.45
C ALA A 248 14.73 52.06 -41.43
N VAL A 249 15.71 51.57 -40.68
CA VAL A 249 17.08 52.12 -40.64
C VAL A 249 17.76 51.94 -42.00
N LYS A 250 17.63 50.76 -42.64
CA LYS A 250 18.16 50.54 -43.99
C LYS A 250 17.52 51.46 -45.04
N GLY A 251 16.20 51.66 -44.97
CA GLY A 251 15.49 52.59 -45.85
C GLY A 251 15.90 54.06 -45.66
N LEU A 252 16.23 54.47 -44.42
CA LEU A 252 16.71 55.82 -44.13
C LEU A 252 18.12 56.05 -44.69
N VAL A 253 19.01 55.07 -44.47
CA VAL A 253 20.41 55.11 -44.96
C VAL A 253 20.47 55.08 -46.49
N GLU A 254 19.64 54.26 -47.15
CA GLU A 254 19.57 54.22 -48.62
C GLU A 254 19.02 55.53 -49.21
N ASN A 255 18.06 56.18 -48.56
CA ASN A 255 17.55 57.48 -49.02
C ASN A 255 18.56 58.63 -48.82
N GLN A 256 19.33 58.62 -47.74
CA GLN A 256 20.41 59.60 -47.53
C GLN A 256 21.55 59.42 -48.52
N LEU A 257 21.95 58.17 -48.82
CA LEU A 257 22.94 57.88 -49.87
C LEU A 257 22.46 58.30 -51.27
N ARG A 258 21.17 58.14 -51.57
CA ARG A 258 20.59 58.59 -52.84
C ARG A 258 20.61 60.11 -52.96
N ARG A 259 20.26 60.84 -51.90
CA ARG A 259 20.28 62.32 -51.87
C ARG A 259 21.68 62.89 -52.04
N LEU A 260 22.69 62.27 -51.43
CA LEU A 260 24.09 62.70 -51.56
C LEU A 260 24.63 62.46 -52.99
N ARG A 261 24.22 61.38 -53.66
CA ARG A 261 24.60 61.12 -55.06
C ARG A 261 23.96 62.09 -56.04
N THR A 262 22.70 62.49 -55.81
CA THR A 262 22.04 63.51 -56.64
C THR A 262 22.59 64.92 -56.41
N ALA A 263 23.02 65.24 -55.18
CA ALA A 263 23.69 66.52 -54.89
C ALA A 263 25.07 66.59 -55.55
N ALA A 264 25.83 65.50 -55.58
CA ALA A 264 27.15 65.45 -56.21
C ALA A 264 27.12 65.52 -57.76
N GLN A 265 25.95 65.32 -58.39
CA GLN A 265 25.78 65.42 -59.85
C GLN A 265 25.28 66.80 -60.31
N THR A 266 24.92 67.70 -59.39
CA THR A 266 24.40 69.04 -59.72
C THR A 266 25.43 70.17 -59.60
N ASP A 267 26.65 69.86 -59.14
CA ASP A 267 27.78 70.78 -59.05
C ASP A 267 28.90 70.47 -60.08
N SER A 268 28.54 69.90 -61.25
CA SER A 268 29.48 69.66 -62.35
C SER A 268 29.17 70.51 -63.58
#